data_AF-A0AAP4J2J2-F1
#
_entry.id   AF-A0AAP4J2J2-F1
#
_cell.length_a   1.000
_cell.length_b   1.000
_cell.length_c   1.000
_cell.angle_alpha   90.00
_cell.angle_beta   90.00
_cell.angle_gamma   90.00
#
_symmetry.space_group_name_H-M   'P 1'
#
loop_
_entity.id
_entity.type
_entity.pdbx_description
1 polymer ?
#
loop_
_entity_poly.entity_id
_entity_poly.type
_entity_poly.pdbx_seq_one_letter_code
_entity_poly.pdbx_strand_id
1 'polypeptide(L)'
;MQKLGLITTLILMMVAAAHAGAQALFGRLASTPVQQFNQQIRQASSSQQGWVNDYREVARRFVGHEDVPTRIHAQQLDNDLVLSVALDGQKSDMLYILTLFRSNNLWQMRQAEMGWRCQGQETFTPVPCP
;
A
#
# COMPACT_ATOMS: atom_id res chain seq x y z
N MET A 1 -13.09 -44.12 39.90
CA MET A 1 -12.37 -43.92 38.63
C MET A 1 -12.36 -42.43 38.34
N GLN A 2 -11.25 -41.75 38.63
CA GLN A 2 -11.03 -40.32 38.41
C GLN A 2 -9.62 -40.18 37.84
N LYS A 3 -9.40 -39.13 37.04
CA LYS A 3 -8.15 -38.69 36.40
C LYS A 3 -7.98 -39.13 34.95
N LEU A 4 -8.71 -38.45 34.05
CA LEU A 4 -8.32 -38.28 32.65
C LEU A 4 -9.10 -37.06 32.12
N GLY A 5 -8.64 -35.87 32.49
CA GLY A 5 -9.31 -34.64 32.09
C GLY A 5 -8.48 -33.43 32.44
N LEU A 6 -7.24 -33.36 31.93
CA LEU A 6 -6.40 -32.16 32.09
C LEU A 6 -5.28 -32.01 31.05
N ILE A 7 -5.22 -32.83 29.99
CA ILE A 7 -4.09 -32.80 29.03
C ILE A 7 -4.44 -32.11 27.70
N THR A 8 -5.72 -31.95 27.35
CA THR A 8 -6.12 -31.40 26.03
C THR A 8 -6.06 -29.89 25.92
N THR A 9 -5.95 -29.13 27.01
CA THR A 9 -5.94 -27.65 26.98
C THR A 9 -4.60 -27.03 26.61
N LEU A 10 -3.49 -27.78 26.68
CA LEU A 10 -2.15 -27.20 26.45
C LEU A 10 -1.79 -27.05 24.96
N ILE A 11 -2.45 -27.80 24.07
CA ILE A 11 -2.09 -27.85 22.64
C ILE A 11 -2.64 -26.64 21.88
N LEU A 12 -3.74 -26.02 22.32
CA LEU A 12 -4.32 -24.85 21.66
C LEU A 12 -3.49 -23.56 21.81
N MET A 13 -2.59 -23.48 22.80
CA MET A 13 -1.77 -22.27 22.99
C MET A 13 -0.57 -22.17 22.03
N MET A 14 -0.14 -23.28 21.41
CA MET A 14 1.04 -23.29 20.54
C MET A 14 0.78 -22.77 19.11
N VAL A 15 -0.49 -22.69 18.67
CA VAL A 15 -0.82 -22.28 17.29
C VAL A 15 -0.90 -20.75 17.13
N ALA A 16 -1.03 -20.00 18.23
CA ALA A 16 -1.18 -18.55 18.19
C ALA A 16 0.13 -17.77 18.00
N ALA A 17 1.30 -18.39 18.21
CA ALA A 17 2.59 -17.70 18.19
C ALA A 17 3.26 -17.63 16.80
N ALA A 18 2.72 -18.30 15.78
CA ALA A 18 3.39 -18.45 14.49
C ALA A 18 3.14 -17.32 13.46
N HIS A 19 2.34 -16.31 13.81
CA HIS A 19 1.99 -15.22 12.88
C HIS A 19 2.48 -13.86 13.39
N ALA A 20 3.70 -13.79 13.92
CA ALA A 20 4.43 -12.53 13.98
C ALA A 20 4.98 -12.24 12.58
N GLY A 21 4.09 -11.85 11.66
CA GLY A 21 4.51 -11.33 10.36
C GLY A 21 5.43 -10.13 10.61
N ALA A 22 6.62 -10.15 10.02
CA ALA A 22 7.55 -9.03 10.09
C ALA A 22 6.81 -7.74 9.73
N GLN A 23 6.54 -6.90 10.73
CA GLN A 23 5.91 -5.60 10.50
C GLN A 23 6.97 -4.75 9.82
N ALA A 24 6.74 -4.41 8.54
CA ALA A 24 7.63 -3.52 7.83
C ALA A 24 7.74 -2.20 8.63
N LEU A 25 8.94 -1.90 9.13
CA LEU A 25 9.20 -0.67 9.84
C LEU A 25 9.33 0.44 8.79
N PHE A 26 8.26 1.20 8.62
CA PHE A 26 8.25 2.37 7.76
C PHE A 26 8.99 3.51 8.46
N GLY A 27 10.11 3.97 7.88
CA GLY A 27 10.70 5.25 8.25
C GLY A 27 9.79 6.43 7.85
N ARG A 28 10.29 7.66 7.99
CA ARG A 28 9.62 8.83 7.39
C ARG A 28 9.56 8.60 5.87
N LEU A 29 8.39 8.75 5.27
CA LEU A 29 8.20 8.69 3.82
C LEU A 29 8.23 10.12 3.24
N ALA A 30 8.59 10.24 1.97
CA ALA A 30 8.57 11.51 1.26
C ALA A 30 7.15 11.82 0.79
N SER A 31 6.60 12.97 1.16
CA SER A 31 5.31 13.41 0.65
C SER A 31 5.40 13.78 -0.84
N THR A 32 4.48 13.27 -1.64
CA THR A 32 4.41 13.52 -3.09
C THR A 32 3.22 14.45 -3.39
N PRO A 33 3.39 15.48 -4.24
CA PRO A 33 2.30 16.38 -4.58
C PRO A 33 1.19 15.66 -5.37
N VAL A 34 -0.07 15.87 -4.97
CA VAL A 34 -1.24 15.20 -5.59
C VAL A 34 -2.13 16.11 -6.42
N GLN A 35 -1.96 17.43 -6.32
CA GLN A 35 -2.90 18.40 -6.90
C GLN A 35 -2.93 18.36 -8.43
N GLN A 36 -1.77 18.29 -9.08
CA GLN A 36 -1.68 18.18 -10.54
C GLN A 36 -2.29 16.88 -11.04
N PHE A 37 -2.06 15.78 -10.33
CA PHE A 37 -2.65 14.49 -10.70
C PHE A 37 -4.18 14.49 -10.54
N ASN A 38 -4.72 15.11 -9.50
CA ASN A 38 -6.16 15.29 -9.36
C ASN A 38 -6.77 16.15 -10.49
N GLN A 39 -6.02 17.11 -11.05
CA GLN A 39 -6.46 17.83 -12.25
C GLN A 39 -6.54 16.89 -13.46
N GLN A 40 -5.57 15.99 -13.65
CA GLN A 40 -5.59 15.00 -14.71
C GLN A 40 -6.77 14.03 -14.57
N ILE A 41 -7.07 13.56 -13.35
CA ILE A 41 -8.26 12.74 -13.07
C ILE A 41 -9.53 13.47 -13.51
N ARG A 42 -9.69 14.75 -13.16
CA ARG A 42 -10.87 15.54 -13.56
C ARG A 42 -10.97 15.68 -15.08
N GLN A 43 -9.86 15.96 -15.76
CA GLN A 43 -9.82 16.07 -17.22
C GLN A 43 -10.15 14.72 -17.91
N ALA A 44 -9.61 13.63 -17.40
CA ALA A 44 -9.87 12.28 -17.89
C ALA A 44 -11.35 11.89 -17.70
N SER A 45 -11.94 12.23 -16.56
CA SER A 45 -13.38 12.07 -16.33
C SER A 45 -14.22 12.87 -17.32
N SER A 46 -13.89 14.14 -17.57
CA SER A 46 -14.60 14.96 -18.56
C SER A 46 -14.49 14.39 -19.98
N SER A 47 -13.39 13.70 -20.26
CA SER A 47 -13.14 12.99 -21.52
C SER A 47 -13.67 11.55 -21.50
N GLN A 48 -14.50 11.19 -20.51
CA GLN A 48 -15.12 9.88 -20.35
C GLN A 48 -14.13 8.70 -20.29
N GLN A 49 -12.89 8.95 -19.88
CA GLN A 49 -11.91 7.88 -19.72
C GLN A 49 -12.23 7.07 -18.47
N GLY A 50 -12.48 5.77 -18.62
CA GLY A 50 -12.98 4.91 -17.54
C GLY A 50 -12.00 4.61 -16.41
N TRP A 51 -10.69 4.82 -16.63
CA TRP A 51 -9.65 4.46 -15.65
C TRP A 51 -9.78 5.20 -14.32
N VAL A 52 -10.38 6.39 -14.32
CA VAL A 52 -10.63 7.21 -13.12
C VAL A 52 -11.61 6.59 -12.12
N ASN A 53 -12.34 5.55 -12.55
CA ASN A 53 -13.31 4.82 -11.74
C ASN A 53 -12.71 3.58 -11.05
N ASP A 54 -11.52 3.14 -11.45
CA ASP A 54 -10.80 2.03 -10.85
C ASP A 54 -9.61 2.55 -10.03
N TYR A 55 -9.64 2.37 -8.72
CA TYR A 55 -8.57 2.82 -7.83
C TYR A 55 -7.21 2.20 -8.17
N ARG A 56 -7.18 0.98 -8.74
CA ARG A 56 -5.93 0.31 -9.12
C ARG A 56 -5.31 0.98 -10.33
N GLU A 57 -6.12 1.36 -11.30
CA GLU A 57 -5.67 2.11 -12.48
C GLU A 57 -5.18 3.52 -12.10
N VAL A 58 -5.93 4.19 -11.22
CA VAL A 58 -5.52 5.50 -10.67
C VAL A 58 -4.17 5.39 -9.97
N ALA A 59 -3.98 4.38 -9.11
CA ALA A 59 -2.72 4.14 -8.42
C ALA A 59 -1.57 3.85 -9.38
N ARG A 60 -1.77 2.96 -10.38
CA ARG A 60 -0.76 2.64 -11.40
C ARG A 60 -0.29 3.88 -12.16
N ARG A 61 -1.23 4.72 -12.61
CA ARG A 61 -0.93 5.96 -13.33
C ARG A 61 -0.25 7.01 -12.47
N PHE A 62 -0.59 7.10 -11.19
CA PHE A 62 0.07 8.01 -10.26
C PHE A 62 1.54 7.61 -10.05
N VAL A 63 1.79 6.32 -9.85
CA VAL A 63 3.12 5.76 -9.62
C VAL A 63 4.00 5.84 -10.88
N GLY A 64 3.43 5.61 -12.06
CA GLY A 64 4.09 5.88 -13.35
C GLY A 64 5.16 4.87 -13.77
N HIS A 65 5.17 3.68 -13.17
CA HIS A 65 6.12 2.59 -13.49
C HIS A 65 5.38 1.39 -14.10
N GLU A 66 5.05 1.45 -15.38
CA GLU A 66 4.33 0.38 -16.09
C GLU A 66 5.19 -0.86 -16.36
N ASP A 67 6.52 -0.69 -16.37
CA ASP A 67 7.52 -1.71 -16.65
C ASP A 67 7.94 -2.53 -15.42
N VAL A 68 7.51 -2.11 -14.22
CA VAL A 68 7.87 -2.76 -12.95
C VAL A 68 6.69 -3.54 -12.38
N PRO A 69 6.88 -4.82 -12.00
CA PRO A 69 5.86 -5.59 -11.31
C PRO A 69 5.35 -4.84 -10.06
N THR A 70 4.06 -4.54 -10.05
CA THR A 70 3.44 -3.72 -9.02
C THR A 70 2.48 -4.56 -8.19
N ARG A 71 2.70 -4.62 -6.88
CA ARG A 71 1.78 -5.25 -5.91
C ARG A 71 0.99 -4.16 -5.21
N ILE A 72 -0.34 -4.20 -5.37
CA ILE A 72 -1.26 -3.24 -4.75
C ILE A 72 -2.07 -3.95 -3.67
N HIS A 73 -1.80 -3.60 -2.42
CA HIS A 73 -2.66 -3.92 -1.29
C HIS A 73 -3.59 -2.74 -1.01
N ALA A 74 -4.84 -3.03 -0.66
CA ALA A 74 -5.87 -2.02 -0.44
C ALA A 74 -6.54 -2.26 0.90
N GLN A 75 -6.67 -1.19 1.69
CA GLN A 75 -7.32 -1.20 2.98
C GLN A 75 -8.29 -0.01 3.07
N GLN A 76 -9.56 -0.30 3.37
CA GLN A 76 -10.54 0.73 3.65
C GLN A 76 -10.32 1.27 5.07
N LEU A 77 -10.26 2.59 5.22
CA LEU A 77 -10.17 3.28 6.50
C LEU A 77 -11.16 4.44 6.51
N ASP A 78 -12.26 4.30 7.25
CA ASP A 78 -13.40 5.22 7.23
C ASP A 78 -13.88 5.49 5.78
N ASN A 79 -13.82 6.76 5.35
CA ASN A 79 -14.23 7.20 4.02
C ASN A 79 -13.09 7.20 2.99
N ASP A 80 -11.89 6.83 3.41
CA ASP A 80 -10.69 6.81 2.57
C ASP A 80 -10.28 5.37 2.24
N LEU A 81 -9.66 5.21 1.08
CA LEU A 81 -9.05 3.97 0.63
C LEU A 81 -7.54 4.15 0.65
N VAL A 82 -6.87 3.46 1.58
CA VAL A 82 -5.42 3.48 1.71
C VAL A 82 -4.84 2.33 0.88
N LEU A 83 -3.91 2.65 -0.02
CA LEU A 83 -3.22 1.68 -0.86
C LEU A 83 -1.75 1.63 -0.50
N SER A 84 -1.23 0.42 -0.33
CA SER A 84 0.21 0.17 -0.32
C SER A 84 0.60 -0.39 -1.69
N VAL A 85 1.42 0.36 -2.42
CA VAL A 85 1.87 0.01 -3.76
C VAL A 85 3.37 -0.29 -3.70
N ALA A 86 3.72 -1.57 -3.74
CA ALA A 86 5.10 -2.02 -3.73
C ALA A 86 5.58 -2.30 -5.16
N LEU A 87 6.76 -1.82 -5.49
CA LEU A 87 7.45 -2.04 -6.75
C LEU A 87 8.78 -2.72 -6.47
N ASP A 88 8.91 -3.95 -6.97
CA ASP A 88 10.14 -4.73 -6.80
C ASP A 88 11.13 -4.36 -7.90
N GLY A 89 12.05 -3.46 -7.59
CA GLY A 89 13.10 -3.03 -8.52
C GLY A 89 14.36 -3.89 -8.39
N GLN A 90 15.18 -3.95 -9.44
CA GLN A 90 16.41 -4.74 -9.41
C GLN A 90 17.47 -4.23 -8.41
N LYS A 91 17.47 -2.92 -8.11
CA LYS A 91 18.46 -2.28 -7.22
C LYS A 91 17.88 -1.74 -5.92
N SER A 92 16.60 -1.41 -5.92
CA SER A 92 15.87 -0.89 -4.77
C SER A 92 14.39 -1.21 -4.92
N ASP A 93 13.75 -1.51 -3.79
CA ASP A 93 12.30 -1.61 -3.76
C ASP A 93 11.72 -0.22 -3.47
N MET A 94 10.63 0.11 -4.16
CA MET A 94 9.88 1.32 -3.91
C MET A 94 8.54 0.97 -3.27
N LEU A 95 8.10 1.83 -2.36
CA LEU A 95 6.79 1.73 -1.73
C LEU A 95 6.11 3.08 -1.82
N TYR A 96 4.86 3.07 -2.28
CA TYR A 96 3.97 4.20 -2.15
C TYR A 96 2.84 3.87 -1.19
N ILE A 97 2.52 4.83 -0.32
CA ILE A 97 1.31 4.84 0.49
C ILE A 97 0.40 5.92 -0.09
N LEU A 98 -0.70 5.49 -0.69
CA LEU A 98 -1.65 6.37 -1.37
C LEU A 98 -2.94 6.41 -0.57
N THR A 99 -3.38 7.60 -0.17
CA THR A 99 -4.70 7.78 0.46
C THR A 99 -5.63 8.36 -0.58
N LEU A 100 -6.62 7.57 -0.99
CA LEU A 100 -7.63 7.96 -1.95
C LEU A 100 -8.96 8.23 -1.26
N PHE A 101 -9.77 9.08 -1.86
CA PHE A 101 -11.15 9.29 -1.43
C PHE A 101 -12.04 9.35 -2.66
N ARG A 102 -13.32 9.03 -2.47
CA ARG A 102 -14.30 9.07 -3.55
C ARG A 102 -15.07 10.38 -3.51
N SER A 103 -15.13 11.07 -4.64
CA SER A 103 -15.88 12.33 -4.79
C SER A 103 -16.47 12.42 -6.20
N ASN A 104 -17.78 12.67 -6.30
CA ASN A 104 -18.54 12.68 -7.56
C ASN A 104 -18.31 11.40 -8.39
N ASN A 105 -18.33 10.24 -7.75
CA ASN A 105 -18.01 8.92 -8.31
C ASN A 105 -16.57 8.71 -8.80
N LEU A 106 -15.70 9.72 -8.75
CA LEU A 106 -14.29 9.64 -9.13
C LEU A 106 -13.41 9.32 -7.93
N TRP A 107 -12.36 8.54 -8.16
CA TRP A 107 -11.28 8.39 -7.21
C TRP A 107 -10.33 9.58 -7.31
N GLN A 108 -10.07 10.24 -6.20
CA GLN A 108 -9.11 11.34 -6.10
C GLN A 108 -8.07 11.05 -5.02
N MET A 109 -6.88 11.61 -5.20
CA MET A 109 -5.78 11.50 -4.26
C MET A 109 -5.91 12.53 -3.15
N ARG A 110 -5.98 12.08 -1.90
CA ARG A 110 -5.88 12.96 -0.72
C ARG A 110 -4.42 13.20 -0.37
N GLN A 111 -3.66 12.11 -0.26
CA GLN A 111 -2.26 12.12 0.13
C GLN A 111 -1.51 11.03 -0.64
N ALA A 112 -0.23 11.27 -0.85
CA ALA A 112 0.70 10.30 -1.40
C ALA A 112 2.01 10.43 -0.66
N GLU A 113 2.55 9.30 -0.25
CA GLU A 113 3.86 9.20 0.37
C GLU A 113 4.64 8.11 -0.34
N MET A 114 5.95 8.28 -0.44
CA MET A 114 6.82 7.31 -1.08
C MET A 114 8.11 7.07 -0.30
N GLY A 115 8.68 5.88 -0.46
CA GLY A 115 9.97 5.54 0.12
C GLY A 115 10.70 4.49 -0.69
N TRP A 116 12.00 4.40 -0.43
CA TRP A 116 12.91 3.46 -1.05
C TRP A 116 13.54 2.57 0.01
N ARG A 117 13.63 1.28 -0.31
CA ARG A 117 14.42 0.31 0.46
C ARG A 117 15.62 -0.09 -0.39
N CYS A 118 16.79 0.39 0.01
CA CYS A 118 18.03 0.10 -0.70
C CYS A 118 18.50 -1.33 -0.43
N GLN A 119 19.24 -1.90 -1.37
CA GLN A 119 19.78 -3.24 -1.22
C GLN A 119 20.57 -3.38 0.10
N GLY A 120 20.27 -4.43 0.85
CA GLY A 120 20.87 -4.70 2.16
C GLY A 120 20.30 -3.88 3.32
N GLN A 121 19.30 -3.04 3.10
CA GLN A 121 18.58 -2.32 4.15
C GLN A 121 17.24 -3.00 4.48
N GLU A 122 16.85 -2.96 5.75
CA GLU A 122 15.60 -3.54 6.24
C GLU A 122 14.42 -2.56 6.22
N THR A 123 14.69 -1.25 6.12
CA THR A 123 13.68 -0.20 6.28
C THR A 123 13.55 0.68 5.03
N PHE A 124 12.36 1.22 4.83
CA PHE A 124 12.10 2.22 3.79
C PHE A 124 12.53 3.61 4.31
N THR A 125 13.18 4.38 3.44
CA THR A 125 13.63 5.75 3.72
C THR A 125 13.02 6.74 2.72
N PRO A 126 12.92 8.04 3.03
CA PRO A 126 12.29 9.04 2.16
C PRO A 126 13.24 9.55 1.07
N VAL A 127 14.43 8.96 0.92
CA VAL A 127 15.45 9.39 -0.03
C VAL A 127 15.73 8.27 -1.03
N PRO A 128 15.89 8.57 -2.32
CA PRO A 128 16.35 7.59 -3.30
C PRO A 128 17.67 6.96 -2.87
N CYS A 129 17.87 5.70 -3.26
CA CYS A 129 19.15 5.02 -3.05
C CYS A 129 20.26 5.70 -3.88
N PRO A 130 21.48 5.82 -3.33
CA PRO A 130 22.62 6.42 -4.01
C PRO A 130 23.09 5.64 -5.24
#